data_AF-A0A1I8BHS6-F1
#
_entry.id   AF-A0A1I8BHS6-F1
#
_cell.length_a   1.000
_cell.length_b   1.000
_cell.length_c   1.000
_cell.angle_alpha   90.00
_cell.angle_beta   90.00
_cell.angle_gamma   90.00
#
_symmetry.space_group_name_H-M   'P 1'
#
loop_
_entity.id
_entity.type
_entity.pdbx_description
1 polymer ?
#
loop_
_entity_poly.entity_id
_entity_poly.type
_entity_poly.pdbx_seq_one_letter_code
_entity_poly.pdbx_strand_id
1 'polypeptide(L)'
;MYFLPVEAKLDVFKCLNFDQLISIQHVNRHFCALINEYEGELARKEFFSISFVDSNKYFNKQLKMVKTSVIEQFQLNDQLLEKWQSAIDEQIPLYLFKYQQTHPKKDFFIILEEDDCVTSFLRLWLPLFPKNIEEMKIIRYWLQRLFGCFYLNAEFRGVIFNPEMVKLLFNGHKTISIKFIVGRCSLSLWCFRPNKNNVLEFRKDHIIELFHD
;
A
#
# COMPACT_ATOMS: atom_id res chain seq x y z
N MET A 1 13.69 28.14 -1.18
CA MET A 1 13.90 26.72 -1.55
C MET A 1 14.22 26.51 -3.03
N TYR A 2 13.58 27.20 -3.99
CA TYR A 2 13.86 27.01 -5.43
C TYR A 2 15.32 27.25 -5.84
N PHE A 3 16.00 28.20 -5.22
CA PHE A 3 17.41 28.55 -5.51
C PHE A 3 18.45 27.65 -4.82
N LEU A 4 18.02 26.69 -4.00
CA LEU A 4 18.95 25.74 -3.39
C LEU A 4 19.42 24.70 -4.43
N PRO A 5 20.65 24.20 -4.31
CA PRO A 5 21.09 23.03 -5.08
C PRO A 5 20.21 21.81 -4.73
N VAL A 6 20.21 20.81 -5.61
CA VAL A 6 19.32 19.63 -5.48
C VAL A 6 19.57 18.90 -4.16
N GLU A 7 20.84 18.71 -3.80
CA GLU A 7 21.28 18.02 -2.59
C GLU A 7 20.72 18.69 -1.33
N ALA A 8 20.83 20.02 -1.24
CA ALA A 8 20.29 20.78 -0.11
C ALA A 8 18.75 20.73 -0.03
N LYS A 9 18.05 20.61 -1.18
CA LYS A 9 16.59 20.39 -1.19
C LYS A 9 16.24 19.00 -0.65
N LEU A 10 17.01 17.98 -1.05
CA LEU A 10 16.82 16.60 -0.59
C LEU A 10 17.10 16.47 0.91
N ASP A 11 18.13 17.13 1.43
CA ASP A 11 18.41 17.13 2.86
C ASP A 11 17.26 17.75 3.67
N VAL A 12 16.67 18.84 3.17
CA VAL A 12 15.45 19.41 3.77
C VAL A 12 14.30 18.42 3.71
N PHE A 13 14.10 17.74 2.59
CA PHE A 13 13.03 16.74 2.44
C PHE A 13 13.21 15.53 3.35
N LYS A 14 14.43 15.10 3.62
CA LYS A 14 14.72 14.02 4.60
C LYS A 14 14.30 14.40 6.02
N CYS A 15 14.21 15.70 6.34
CA CYS A 15 13.72 16.18 7.63
C CYS A 15 12.19 16.26 7.74
N LEU A 16 11.45 16.05 6.65
CA LEU A 16 10.00 16.12 6.63
C LEU A 16 9.37 14.76 6.88
N ASN A 17 8.24 14.75 7.59
CA ASN A 17 7.44 13.53 7.71
C ASN A 17 6.64 13.26 6.43
N PHE A 18 6.08 12.07 6.32
CA PHE A 18 5.35 11.63 5.13
C PHE A 18 4.21 12.57 4.73
N ASP A 19 3.39 13.03 5.67
CA ASP A 19 2.26 13.92 5.36
C ASP A 19 2.75 15.28 4.85
N GLN A 20 3.87 15.78 5.38
CA GLN A 20 4.53 16.99 4.90
C GLN A 20 5.12 16.80 3.48
N LEU A 21 5.78 15.67 3.21
CA LEU A 21 6.32 15.36 1.88
C LEU A 21 5.22 15.28 0.82
N ILE A 22 4.14 14.57 1.11
CA ILE A 22 2.96 14.48 0.22
C ILE A 22 2.36 15.86 -0.02
N SER A 23 2.18 16.66 1.04
CA SER A 23 1.67 18.03 0.90
C SER A 23 2.54 18.87 -0.04
N ILE A 24 3.88 18.76 0.06
CA ILE A 24 4.80 19.47 -0.84
C ILE A 24 4.71 18.96 -2.28
N GLN A 25 4.62 17.65 -2.49
CA GLN A 25 4.42 17.07 -3.82
C GLN A 25 3.16 17.66 -4.48
N HIS A 26 2.08 17.82 -3.72
CA HIS A 26 0.80 18.27 -4.25
C HIS A 26 0.78 19.78 -4.57
N VAL A 27 1.47 20.59 -3.77
CA VAL A 27 1.47 22.05 -3.94
C VAL A 27 2.42 22.51 -5.06
N ASN A 28 3.40 21.70 -5.45
CA ASN A 28 4.48 22.14 -6.32
C ASN A 28 4.96 21.08 -7.29
N ARG A 29 4.70 21.28 -8.60
CA ARG A 29 5.14 20.36 -9.66
C ARG A 29 6.66 20.15 -9.73
N HIS A 30 7.46 21.18 -9.43
CA HIS A 30 8.92 21.07 -9.40
C HIS A 30 9.38 20.17 -8.26
N PHE A 31 8.83 20.36 -7.05
CA PHE A 31 9.14 19.49 -5.93
C PHE A 31 8.53 18.10 -6.08
N CYS A 32 7.37 17.97 -6.72
CA CYS A 32 6.80 16.68 -7.10
C CYS A 32 7.76 15.88 -7.98
N ALA A 33 8.28 16.50 -9.05
CA ALA A 33 9.26 15.86 -9.92
C ALA A 33 10.52 15.44 -9.13
N LEU A 34 11.05 16.34 -8.29
CA LEU A 34 12.24 16.06 -7.49
C LEU A 34 12.02 14.95 -6.45
N ILE A 35 10.91 14.98 -5.71
CA ILE A 35 10.59 13.95 -4.71
C ILE A 35 10.37 12.59 -5.40
N ASN A 36 9.72 12.56 -6.57
CA ASN A 36 9.53 11.34 -7.33
C ASN A 36 10.86 10.78 -7.87
N GLU A 37 11.78 11.65 -8.30
CA GLU A 37 13.11 11.25 -8.78
C GLU A 37 13.94 10.61 -7.66
N TYR A 38 13.82 11.12 -6.43
CA TYR A 38 14.59 10.68 -5.27
C TYR A 38 13.74 9.91 -4.23
N GLU A 39 12.61 9.31 -4.61
CA GLU A 39 11.68 8.61 -3.70
C GLU A 39 12.37 7.50 -2.89
N GLY A 40 13.42 6.88 -3.45
CA GLY A 40 14.24 5.87 -2.78
C GLY A 40 15.17 6.42 -1.68
N GLU A 41 15.46 7.72 -1.68
CA GLU A 41 16.40 8.38 -0.76
C GLU A 41 15.71 9.26 0.30
N LEU A 42 14.41 9.52 0.12
CA LEU A 42 13.64 10.38 1.01
C LEU A 42 13.01 9.60 2.17
N ALA A 43 12.74 10.31 3.26
CA ALA A 43 12.23 9.72 4.49
C ALA A 43 10.90 8.98 4.25
N ARG A 44 10.97 7.65 4.26
CA ARG A 44 9.78 6.81 4.33
C ARG A 44 9.27 6.84 5.76
N LYS A 45 7.94 6.88 5.94
CA LYS A 45 7.40 6.62 7.27
C LYS A 45 7.77 5.19 7.65
N GLU A 46 8.53 5.05 8.72
CA GLU A 46 8.85 3.76 9.31
C GLU A 46 7.69 3.30 10.19
N PHE A 47 7.37 2.02 10.07
CA PHE A 47 6.46 1.30 10.95
C PHE A 47 7.20 0.08 11.50
N PHE A 48 6.96 -0.23 12.77
CA PHE A 48 7.46 -1.46 13.37
C PHE A 48 6.92 -2.69 12.63
N SER A 49 5.63 -2.71 12.26
CA SER A 49 5.09 -3.82 11.48
C SER A 49 3.91 -3.49 10.57
N ILE A 50 3.69 -4.35 9.58
CA ILE A 50 2.46 -4.46 8.78
C ILE A 50 1.92 -5.90 8.83
N SER A 51 0.62 -6.05 9.07
CA SER A 51 -0.04 -7.35 9.05
C SER A 51 -1.50 -7.29 8.62
N PHE A 52 -2.08 -8.46 8.33
CA PHE A 52 -3.50 -8.63 8.01
C PHE A 52 -4.24 -9.35 9.13
N VAL A 53 -5.41 -8.84 9.51
CA VAL A 53 -6.28 -9.49 10.49
C VAL A 53 -7.70 -9.67 9.96
N ASP A 54 -8.31 -10.81 10.28
CA ASP A 54 -9.72 -11.11 10.01
C ASP A 54 -10.60 -10.20 10.87
N SER A 55 -11.51 -9.45 10.25
CA SER A 55 -12.36 -8.48 10.93
C SER A 55 -13.18 -9.12 12.07
N ASN A 56 -13.60 -10.37 11.88
CA ASN A 56 -14.43 -11.10 12.85
C ASN A 56 -13.71 -11.38 14.17
N LYS A 57 -12.37 -11.36 14.18
CA LYS A 57 -11.59 -11.64 15.39
C LYS A 57 -11.33 -10.41 16.26
N TYR A 58 -11.57 -9.20 15.76
CA TYR A 58 -11.07 -7.96 16.37
C TYR A 58 -12.15 -6.88 16.66
N PHE A 59 -13.42 -7.29 16.77
CA PHE A 59 -14.60 -6.39 16.90
C PHE A 59 -14.62 -5.43 18.11
N ASN A 60 -13.72 -5.54 19.10
CA ASN A 60 -13.84 -4.83 20.38
C ASN A 60 -12.95 -3.59 20.58
N LYS A 61 -12.28 -3.04 19.56
CA LYS A 61 -11.49 -1.80 19.71
C LYS A 61 -11.94 -0.73 18.72
N GLN A 62 -12.11 0.50 19.21
CA GLN A 62 -12.55 1.67 18.45
C GLN A 62 -11.73 1.79 17.15
N LEU A 63 -12.42 1.64 16.02
CA LEU A 63 -11.83 1.73 14.69
C LEU A 63 -11.83 3.21 14.26
N LYS A 64 -10.64 3.79 14.11
CA LYS A 64 -10.50 5.06 13.42
C LYS A 64 -10.47 4.78 11.92
N MET A 65 -11.65 4.74 11.29
CA MET A 65 -11.72 4.76 9.84
C MET A 65 -11.06 6.05 9.34
N VAL A 66 -10.07 5.93 8.45
CA VAL A 66 -9.52 7.13 7.83
C VAL A 66 -10.54 7.66 6.84
N LYS A 67 -11.03 8.88 7.10
CA LYS A 67 -11.98 9.56 6.21
C LYS A 67 -11.30 9.86 4.87
N THR A 68 -11.98 9.46 3.81
CA THR A 68 -11.58 9.54 2.39
C THR A 68 -11.77 10.92 1.77
N SER A 69 -12.05 11.96 2.55
CA SER A 69 -12.41 13.30 2.04
C SER A 69 -11.26 14.05 1.35
N VAL A 70 -10.05 13.48 1.32
CA VAL A 70 -8.86 14.08 0.70
C VAL A 70 -8.22 13.10 -0.27
N ILE A 71 -9.03 12.45 -1.10
CA ILE A 71 -8.49 11.73 -2.25
C ILE A 71 -8.46 12.72 -3.40
N GLU A 72 -7.26 13.10 -3.79
CA GLU A 72 -7.04 13.95 -4.96
C GLU A 72 -7.74 13.36 -6.19
N GLN A 73 -8.09 14.25 -7.11
CA GLN A 73 -8.65 13.89 -8.40
C GLN A 73 -7.58 13.20 -9.25
N PHE A 74 -7.31 11.92 -8.97
CA PHE A 74 -6.57 11.05 -9.86
C PHE A 74 -7.31 11.03 -11.20
N GLN A 75 -6.73 11.71 -12.19
CA GLN A 75 -7.29 11.76 -13.53
C GLN A 75 -7.00 10.42 -14.21
N LEU A 76 -8.04 9.60 -14.31
CA LEU A 76 -8.04 8.41 -15.13
C LEU A 76 -8.14 8.84 -16.59
N ASN A 77 -7.29 8.29 -17.46
CA ASN A 77 -7.57 8.33 -18.88
C ASN A 77 -8.65 7.28 -19.22
N ASP A 78 -9.31 7.45 -20.37
CA ASP A 78 -10.43 6.59 -20.78
C ASP A 78 -10.03 5.11 -20.80
N GLN A 79 -8.83 4.79 -21.27
CA GLN A 79 -8.31 3.43 -21.33
C GLN A 79 -8.18 2.77 -19.94
N LEU A 80 -7.69 3.52 -18.94
CA LEU A 80 -7.52 3.02 -17.57
C LEU A 80 -8.87 2.93 -16.86
N LEU A 81 -9.78 3.87 -17.14
CA LEU A 81 -11.16 3.85 -16.64
C LEU A 81 -11.89 2.58 -17.11
N GLU A 82 -11.82 2.25 -18.41
CA GLU A 82 -12.40 1.03 -18.97
C GLU A 82 -11.82 -0.24 -18.32
N LYS A 83 -10.50 -0.31 -18.14
CA LYS A 83 -9.85 -1.45 -17.46
C LYS A 83 -10.30 -1.61 -16.02
N TRP A 84 -10.42 -0.50 -15.28
CA TRP A 84 -10.88 -0.52 -13.91
C TRP A 84 -12.35 -0.94 -13.83
N GLN A 85 -13.18 -0.48 -14.75
CA GLN A 85 -14.57 -0.89 -14.84
C GLN A 85 -14.70 -2.40 -15.13
N SER A 86 -13.93 -2.93 -16.09
CA SER A 86 -13.90 -4.37 -16.38
C SER A 86 -13.52 -5.20 -15.16
N ALA A 87 -12.51 -4.76 -14.40
CA ALA A 87 -12.09 -5.46 -13.19
C ALA A 87 -13.15 -5.44 -12.06
N ILE A 88 -13.92 -4.36 -11.95
CA ILE A 88 -15.07 -4.29 -11.04
C ILE A 88 -16.16 -5.26 -11.49
N ASP A 89 -16.48 -5.27 -12.80
CA ASP A 89 -17.53 -6.12 -13.37
C ASP A 89 -17.17 -7.61 -13.24
N GLU A 90 -15.90 -7.95 -13.42
CA GLU A 90 -15.32 -9.29 -13.21
C GLU A 90 -15.11 -9.64 -11.73
N GLN A 91 -15.34 -8.69 -10.81
CA GLN A 91 -15.15 -8.83 -9.37
C GLN A 91 -13.74 -9.31 -8.98
N ILE A 92 -12.70 -8.73 -9.58
CA ILE A 92 -11.32 -9.05 -9.21
C ILE A 92 -11.11 -8.63 -7.74
N PRO A 93 -10.69 -9.55 -6.84
CA PRO A 93 -10.51 -9.23 -5.43
C PRO A 93 -9.23 -8.43 -5.18
N LEU A 94 -9.25 -7.55 -4.19
CA LEU A 94 -8.06 -6.85 -3.67
C LEU A 94 -7.11 -7.80 -2.93
N TYR A 95 -7.65 -8.82 -2.26
CA TYR A 95 -6.87 -9.75 -1.46
C TYR A 95 -7.03 -11.18 -1.96
N LEU A 96 -5.93 -11.94 -1.91
CA LEU A 96 -5.97 -13.39 -2.05
C LEU A 96 -5.80 -14.00 -0.66
N PHE A 97 -6.61 -15.00 -0.31
CA PHE A 97 -6.54 -15.65 0.99
C PHE A 97 -6.89 -17.14 0.95
N LYS A 98 -6.40 -17.88 1.95
CA LYS A 98 -6.44 -19.36 2.01
C LYS A 98 -7.81 -19.99 1.75
N TYR A 99 -8.88 -19.39 2.25
CA TYR A 99 -10.21 -19.98 2.35
C TYR A 99 -11.24 -19.27 1.48
N GLN A 100 -10.81 -18.70 0.36
CA GLN A 100 -11.68 -17.90 -0.50
C GLN A 100 -12.93 -18.66 -0.96
N GLN A 101 -12.81 -19.96 -1.23
CA GLN A 101 -13.94 -20.81 -1.65
C GLN A 101 -14.97 -21.07 -0.53
N THR A 102 -14.53 -21.18 0.73
CA THR A 102 -15.43 -21.55 1.84
C THR A 102 -15.97 -20.32 2.57
N HIS A 103 -15.31 -19.16 2.44
CA HIS A 103 -15.71 -17.92 3.10
C HIS A 103 -15.53 -16.70 2.17
N PRO A 104 -16.42 -16.51 1.19
CA PRO A 104 -16.28 -15.46 0.18
C PRO A 104 -16.45 -14.03 0.70
N LYS A 105 -16.95 -13.85 1.93
CA LYS A 105 -17.28 -12.54 2.53
C LYS A 105 -16.44 -12.21 3.76
N LYS A 106 -15.15 -12.54 3.74
CA LYS A 106 -14.26 -12.12 4.83
C LYS A 106 -13.74 -10.73 4.56
N ASP A 107 -13.97 -9.83 5.52
CA ASP A 107 -13.32 -8.54 5.55
C ASP A 107 -11.99 -8.66 6.30
N PHE A 108 -10.99 -7.92 5.82
CA PHE A 108 -9.68 -7.84 6.42
C PHE A 108 -9.37 -6.40 6.82
N PHE A 109 -8.67 -6.24 7.93
CA PHE A 109 -8.01 -4.99 8.27
C PHE A 109 -6.52 -5.15 8.03
N ILE A 110 -5.92 -4.10 7.49
CA ILE A 110 -4.47 -3.92 7.48
C ILE A 110 -4.12 -3.20 8.77
N ILE A 111 -3.22 -3.79 9.55
CA ILE A 111 -2.73 -3.25 10.81
C ILE A 111 -1.32 -2.72 10.55
N LEU A 112 -1.09 -1.46 10.90
CA LEU A 112 0.25 -0.87 10.95
C LEU A 112 0.59 -0.55 12.40
N GLU A 113 1.71 -1.05 12.87
CA GLU A 113 2.27 -0.79 14.21
C GLU A 113 3.36 0.27 14.08
N GLU A 114 3.25 1.38 14.82
CA GLU A 114 4.27 2.44 14.77
C GLU A 114 5.48 2.10 15.65
N ASP A 115 5.24 1.44 16.78
CA ASP A 115 6.23 1.03 17.77
C ASP A 115 6.11 -0.46 18.13
N ASP A 116 7.15 -1.02 18.77
CA ASP A 116 7.15 -2.41 19.28
C ASP A 116 6.18 -2.61 20.46
N CYS A 117 5.82 -1.49 21.09
CA CYS A 117 4.85 -1.41 22.16
C CYS A 117 3.45 -1.41 21.54
N VAL A 118 2.70 -2.51 21.72
CA VAL A 118 1.34 -2.88 21.21
C VAL A 118 0.22 -1.87 21.58
N THR A 119 0.54 -0.59 21.72
CA THR A 119 -0.33 0.48 22.23
C THR A 119 -0.89 1.33 21.10
N SER A 120 -0.18 1.47 19.97
CA SER A 120 -0.61 2.28 18.83
C SER A 120 -0.74 1.45 17.55
N PHE A 121 -1.94 1.42 16.97
CA PHE A 121 -2.19 0.77 15.68
C PHE A 121 -2.94 1.71 14.76
N LEU A 122 -2.45 1.86 13.54
CA LEU A 122 -3.31 2.29 12.45
C LEU A 122 -4.06 1.07 11.93
N ARG A 123 -5.38 1.21 11.82
CA ARG A 123 -6.23 0.18 11.22
C ARG A 123 -6.81 0.72 9.94
N LEU A 124 -6.41 0.12 8.83
CA LEU A 124 -6.92 0.45 7.53
C LEU A 124 -7.88 -0.62 7.06
N TRP A 125 -9.07 -0.20 6.66
CA TRP A 125 -10.06 -1.05 6.04
C TRP A 125 -10.18 -0.69 4.56
N LEU A 126 -9.98 -1.67 3.69
CA LEU A 126 -10.24 -1.56 2.26
C LEU A 126 -11.18 -2.69 1.85
N PRO A 127 -12.13 -2.45 0.93
CA PRO A 127 -13.08 -3.47 0.51
C PRO A 127 -12.37 -4.61 -0.21
N LEU A 128 -12.82 -5.85 0.01
CA LEU A 128 -12.31 -7.02 -0.70
C LEU A 128 -12.63 -6.94 -2.20
N PHE A 129 -13.83 -6.48 -2.55
CA PHE A 129 -14.28 -6.27 -3.91
C PHE A 129 -14.70 -4.80 -4.08
N PRO A 130 -13.97 -4.00 -4.86
CA PRO A 130 -14.36 -2.63 -5.14
C PRO A 130 -15.67 -2.62 -5.94
N LYS A 131 -16.60 -1.74 -5.55
CA LYS A 131 -17.95 -1.66 -6.16
C LYS A 131 -18.05 -0.60 -7.25
N ASN A 132 -17.12 0.35 -7.27
CA ASN A 132 -17.13 1.48 -8.18
C ASN A 132 -15.72 2.08 -8.30
N ILE A 133 -15.57 2.99 -9.26
CA ILE A 133 -14.31 3.69 -9.56
C ILE A 133 -13.80 4.51 -8.36
N GLU A 134 -14.68 5.08 -7.54
CA GLU A 134 -14.27 5.84 -6.36
C GLU A 134 -13.62 4.93 -5.31
N GLU A 135 -14.16 3.73 -5.07
CA GLU A 135 -13.51 2.72 -4.23
C GLU A 135 -12.15 2.28 -4.80
N MET A 136 -12.02 2.14 -6.12
CA MET A 136 -10.73 1.86 -6.77
C MET A 136 -9.70 2.97 -6.52
N LYS A 137 -10.10 4.24 -6.60
CA LYS A 137 -9.24 5.39 -6.28
C LYS A 137 -8.81 5.37 -4.82
N ILE A 138 -9.74 5.08 -3.91
CA ILE A 138 -9.46 4.91 -2.47
C ILE A 138 -8.40 3.82 -2.26
N ILE A 139 -8.61 2.64 -2.85
CA ILE A 139 -7.68 1.52 -2.74
C ILE A 139 -6.31 1.91 -3.28
N ARG A 140 -6.24 2.45 -4.51
CA ARG A 140 -4.99 2.89 -5.12
C ARG A 140 -4.22 3.87 -4.23
N TYR A 141 -4.90 4.91 -3.74
CA TYR A 141 -4.31 5.92 -2.88
C TYR A 141 -3.68 5.28 -1.63
N TRP A 142 -4.42 4.39 -0.95
CA TRP A 142 -3.90 3.73 0.24
C TRP A 142 -2.77 2.76 -0.06
N LEU A 143 -2.87 1.97 -1.12
CA LEU A 143 -1.78 1.10 -1.54
C LEU A 143 -0.51 1.90 -1.84
N GLN A 144 -0.63 3.02 -2.54
CA GLN A 144 0.51 3.90 -2.82
C GLN A 144 1.19 4.35 -1.51
N ARG A 145 0.41 4.76 -0.51
CA ARG A 145 0.95 5.12 0.81
C ARG A 145 1.64 3.94 1.50
N LEU A 146 1.05 2.75 1.45
CA LEU A 146 1.62 1.55 2.04
C LEU A 146 2.96 1.17 1.37
N PHE A 147 3.03 1.20 0.04
CA PHE A 147 4.29 0.92 -0.69
C PHE A 147 5.37 2.00 -0.49
N GLY A 148 4.96 3.24 -0.16
CA GLY A 148 5.86 4.34 0.20
C GLY A 148 6.42 4.28 1.62
N CYS A 149 6.04 3.29 2.43
CA CYS A 149 6.54 3.14 3.80
C CYS A 149 7.70 2.15 3.89
N PHE A 150 8.39 2.16 5.03
CA PHE A 150 9.35 1.13 5.45
C PHE A 150 8.77 0.36 6.63
N TYR A 151 8.95 -0.97 6.64
CA TYR A 151 8.44 -1.82 7.71
C TYR A 151 9.55 -2.66 8.31
N LEU A 152 9.77 -2.58 9.62
CA LEU A 152 10.75 -3.47 10.25
C LEU A 152 10.33 -4.94 10.11
N ASN A 153 9.04 -5.22 10.29
CA ASN A 153 8.45 -6.55 10.11
C ASN A 153 7.22 -6.52 9.18
N ALA A 154 7.15 -7.42 8.21
CA ALA A 154 5.95 -7.62 7.41
C ALA A 154 5.44 -9.06 7.56
N GLU A 155 4.19 -9.21 7.97
CA GLU A 155 3.59 -10.51 8.27
C GLU A 155 2.33 -10.76 7.45
N PHE A 156 2.41 -11.76 6.56
CA PHE A 156 1.34 -12.16 5.66
C PHE A 156 0.86 -13.58 6.01
N ARG A 157 -0.03 -13.69 7.00
CA ARG A 157 -0.59 -14.95 7.49
C ARG A 157 -1.82 -15.40 6.71
N GLY A 158 -1.59 -15.92 5.50
CA GLY A 158 -2.67 -16.51 4.70
C GLY A 158 -3.59 -15.50 4.01
N VAL A 159 -3.18 -14.22 3.99
CA VAL A 159 -3.76 -13.12 3.21
C VAL A 159 -2.60 -12.33 2.59
N ILE A 160 -2.71 -11.99 1.31
CA ILE A 160 -1.82 -11.07 0.60
C ILE A 160 -2.66 -10.16 -0.30
N PHE A 161 -2.07 -9.07 -0.78
CA PHE A 161 -2.66 -8.32 -1.89
C PHE A 161 -2.65 -9.19 -3.15
N ASN A 162 -3.70 -9.07 -3.96
CA ASN A 162 -3.77 -9.71 -5.26
C ASN A 162 -2.81 -9.00 -6.23
N PRO A 163 -1.76 -9.67 -6.74
CA PRO A 163 -0.80 -9.05 -7.67
C PRO A 163 -1.46 -8.50 -8.94
N GLU A 164 -2.51 -9.16 -9.42
CA GLU A 164 -3.26 -8.71 -10.59
C GLU A 164 -3.95 -7.37 -10.33
N MET A 165 -4.64 -7.24 -9.19
CA MET A 165 -5.25 -5.99 -8.78
C MET A 165 -4.21 -4.89 -8.60
N VAL A 166 -3.07 -5.19 -7.97
CA VAL A 166 -1.97 -4.22 -7.80
C VAL A 166 -1.44 -3.76 -9.17
N LYS A 167 -1.17 -4.69 -10.09
CA LYS A 167 -0.74 -4.37 -11.46
C LYS A 167 -1.75 -3.51 -12.18
N LEU A 168 -3.04 -3.81 -12.05
CA LEU A 168 -4.12 -3.06 -12.67
C LEU A 168 -4.24 -1.63 -12.12
N LEU A 169 -4.16 -1.49 -10.79
CA LEU A 169 -4.28 -0.19 -10.13
C LEU A 169 -3.13 0.73 -10.49
N PHE A 170 -1.93 0.21 -10.76
CA PHE A 170 -0.73 1.01 -11.05
C PHE A 170 -0.22 0.90 -12.49
N ASN A 171 -0.99 0.28 -13.39
CA ASN A 171 -0.63 0.14 -14.80
C ASN A 171 -0.40 1.53 -15.44
N GLY A 172 0.72 1.70 -16.14
CA GLY A 172 1.07 2.96 -16.81
C GLY A 172 1.90 3.96 -15.99
N HIS A 173 2.15 3.71 -14.70
CA HIS A 173 3.05 4.55 -13.90
C HIS A 173 4.47 3.97 -13.91
N LYS A 174 5.38 4.65 -14.62
CA LYS A 174 6.81 4.27 -14.62
C LYS A 174 7.56 4.67 -13.35
N THR A 175 7.00 5.56 -12.53
CA THR A 175 7.75 6.27 -11.48
C THR A 175 7.57 5.72 -10.07
N ILE A 176 6.47 5.02 -9.77
CA ILE A 176 6.23 4.55 -8.39
C ILE A 176 6.82 3.15 -8.23
N SER A 177 7.77 2.99 -7.30
CA SER A 177 8.21 1.67 -6.89
C SER A 177 7.13 1.01 -6.02
N ILE A 178 6.30 0.15 -6.63
CA ILE A 178 5.20 -0.58 -5.97
C ILE A 178 5.76 -1.79 -5.21
N LYS A 179 6.70 -1.54 -4.30
CA LYS A 179 7.40 -2.57 -3.53
C LYS A 179 7.42 -2.20 -2.06
N PHE A 180 7.00 -3.14 -1.21
CA PHE A 180 7.19 -3.08 0.22
C PHE A 180 8.68 -3.18 0.51
N ILE A 181 9.24 -2.17 1.17
CA ILE A 181 10.59 -2.25 1.71
C ILE A 181 10.46 -2.71 3.15
N VAL A 182 11.06 -3.87 3.45
CA VAL A 182 10.89 -4.54 4.74
C VAL A 182 12.23 -4.99 5.29
N GLY A 183 12.43 -4.89 6.60
CA GLY A 183 13.60 -5.47 7.27
C GLY A 183 13.51 -7.00 7.37
N ARG A 184 12.34 -7.50 7.77
CA ARG A 184 12.04 -8.94 7.84
C ARG A 184 10.66 -9.24 7.27
N CYS A 185 10.56 -10.27 6.43
CA CYS A 185 9.29 -10.72 5.87
C CYS A 185 8.94 -12.15 6.32
N SER A 186 7.80 -12.30 7.00
CA SER A 186 7.19 -13.60 7.28
C SER A 186 6.03 -13.83 6.31
N LEU A 187 6.23 -14.75 5.36
CA LEU A 187 5.22 -15.15 4.38
C LEU A 187 4.91 -16.63 4.55
N SER A 188 3.74 -16.95 5.10
CA SER A 188 3.35 -18.33 5.33
C SER A 188 2.85 -18.99 4.04
N LEU A 189 3.78 -19.57 3.27
CA LEU A 189 3.48 -20.28 2.01
C LEU A 189 2.52 -21.47 2.20
N TRP A 190 2.55 -22.11 3.37
CA TRP A 190 1.68 -23.24 3.71
C TRP A 190 0.20 -22.88 3.66
N CYS A 191 -0.14 -21.59 3.78
CA CYS A 191 -1.51 -21.12 3.75
C CYS A 191 -2.10 -20.95 2.33
N PHE A 192 -1.33 -21.11 1.25
CA PHE A 192 -1.79 -20.75 -0.11
C PHE A 192 -1.74 -21.89 -1.12
N ARG A 193 -2.00 -23.13 -0.72
CA ARG A 193 -1.79 -24.32 -1.59
C ARG A 193 -2.39 -24.26 -3.01
N PRO A 194 -3.58 -23.70 -3.30
CA PRO A 194 -4.03 -23.55 -4.69
C PRO A 194 -3.39 -22.37 -5.43
N ASN A 195 -2.87 -21.35 -4.72
CA ASN A 195 -2.39 -20.08 -5.28
C ASN A 195 -0.90 -19.83 -5.00
N LYS A 196 -0.08 -20.88 -4.88
CA LYS A 196 1.34 -20.75 -4.52
C LYS A 196 2.11 -19.83 -5.48
N ASN A 197 1.78 -19.88 -6.77
CA ASN A 197 2.42 -19.04 -7.79
C ASN A 197 2.18 -17.55 -7.53
N ASN A 198 0.94 -17.16 -7.23
CA ASN A 198 0.61 -15.75 -6.96
C ASN A 198 1.36 -15.22 -5.73
N VAL A 199 1.62 -16.07 -4.73
CA VAL A 199 2.38 -15.68 -3.55
C VAL A 199 3.87 -15.49 -3.87
N LEU A 200 4.43 -16.37 -4.69
CA LEU A 200 5.81 -16.25 -5.16
C LEU A 200 5.99 -15.02 -6.05
N GLU A 201 5.04 -14.77 -6.94
CA GLU A 201 4.97 -13.58 -7.78
C GLU A 201 4.86 -12.33 -6.91
N PHE A 202 3.95 -12.32 -5.93
CA PHE A 202 3.81 -11.20 -5.00
C PHE A 202 5.13 -10.89 -4.27
N ARG A 203 5.78 -11.93 -3.72
CA ARG A 203 7.07 -11.75 -3.02
C ARG A 203 8.15 -11.20 -3.96
N LYS A 204 8.27 -11.77 -5.15
CA LYS A 204 9.30 -11.38 -6.14
C LYS A 204 9.10 -9.95 -6.65
N ASP A 205 7.85 -9.60 -6.97
CA ASP A 205 7.55 -8.37 -7.68
C ASP A 205 7.28 -7.20 -6.73
N HIS A 206 6.83 -7.47 -5.49
CA HIS A 206 6.32 -6.44 -4.57
C HIS A 206 6.98 -6.43 -3.18
N ILE A 207 8.01 -7.24 -2.90
CA ILE A 207 8.73 -7.20 -1.62
C ILE A 207 10.24 -7.03 -1.87
N ILE A 208 10.86 -6.09 -1.15
CA ILE A 208 12.32 -5.92 -1.05
C ILE A 208 12.69 -6.12 0.41
N GLU A 209 13.46 -7.16 0.70
CA GLU A 209 14.03 -7.39 2.03
C GLU A 209 15.40 -6.71 2.12
N LEU A 210 15.52 -5.74 3.04
CA LEU A 210 16.80 -5.12 3.38
C LEU A 210 17.42 -5.92 4.53
N PHE A 211 18.47 -6.68 4.22
CA PHE A 211 19.26 -7.34 5.24
C PHE A 211 20.10 -6.27 5.95
N HIS A 212 19.82 -6.02 7.23
CA HIS A 212 20.76 -5.35 8.10
C HIS A 212 21.70 -6.43 8.67
N ASP A 213 22.94 -6.42 8.17
CA ASP A 213 24.06 -7.20 8.72
C ASP A 213 24.39 -6.75 10.16
#